data_AF-A0A7M6DNY8-F1
#
_entry.id   AF-A0A7M6DNY8-F1
#
_cell.length_a   1.000
_cell.length_b   1.000
_cell.length_c   1.000
_cell.angle_alpha   90.00
_cell.angle_beta   90.00
_cell.angle_gamma   90.00
#
_symmetry.space_group_name_H-M   'P 1'
#
loop_
_entity.id
_entity.type
_entity.pdbx_description
1 polymer ?
#
loop_
_entity_poly.entity_id
_entity_poly.type
_entity_poly.pdbx_seq_one_letter_code
_entity_poly.pdbx_strand_id
1 'polypeptide(L)'
;MSASQQQQPKEEETKNPEEEIDEDEEIDEEEEEDLFNKRIENSGCSNQHYQLQDCYDEKKDWRKCSKEMLQFKKCMDEQIKAKHAAKKK
;
A
#
# COMPACT_ATOMS: atom_id res chain seq x y z
N MET A 1 -39.79 -40.14 19.29
CA MET A 1 -38.78 -40.89 18.52
C MET A 1 -37.98 -39.89 17.70
N SER A 2 -36.67 -39.87 17.96
CA SER A 2 -35.53 -39.42 17.15
C SER A 2 -35.82 -38.33 16.10
N ALA A 3 -35.44 -37.06 16.25
CA ALA A 3 -34.11 -36.51 16.58
C ALA A 3 -32.96 -37.15 15.78
N SER A 4 -32.68 -36.57 14.62
CA SER A 4 -31.41 -36.65 13.87
C SER A 4 -31.33 -35.32 13.10
N GLN A 5 -30.77 -34.22 13.63
CA GLN A 5 -29.36 -34.02 14.01
C GLN A 5 -28.39 -34.51 12.95
N GLN A 6 -27.90 -33.56 12.13
CA GLN A 6 -26.48 -33.21 11.86
C GLN A 6 -26.46 -32.40 10.55
N GLN A 7 -26.26 -31.06 10.54
CA GLN A 7 -25.00 -30.32 10.74
C GLN A 7 -23.94 -30.72 9.68
N GLN A 8 -23.27 -29.83 8.95
CA GLN A 8 -22.52 -28.59 9.28
C GLN A 8 -22.26 -27.77 7.97
N PRO A 9 -21.54 -26.61 7.93
CA PRO A 9 -21.05 -25.71 8.99
C PRO A 9 -21.35 -24.19 8.77
N LYS A 10 -21.53 -23.48 9.89
CA LYS A 10 -20.90 -22.19 10.25
C LYS A 10 -20.90 -21.04 9.22
N GLU A 11 -21.94 -20.22 9.26
CA GLU A 11 -21.76 -18.76 9.22
C GLU A 11 -22.15 -18.23 10.59
N GLU A 12 -21.19 -18.34 11.50
CA GLU A 12 -21.14 -17.55 12.70
C GLU A 12 -20.44 -16.25 12.31
N GLU A 13 -21.21 -15.24 11.86
CA GLU A 13 -20.71 -13.87 11.90
C GLU A 13 -21.39 -13.18 13.07
N THR A 14 -20.66 -13.19 14.18
CA THR A 14 -21.02 -12.57 15.45
C THR A 14 -21.24 -11.07 15.28
N LYS A 15 -22.50 -10.66 15.45
CA LYS A 15 -22.97 -9.55 16.30
C LYS A 15 -21.92 -8.48 16.72
N ASN A 16 -22.02 -7.31 16.07
CA ASN A 16 -22.00 -5.90 16.54
C ASN A 16 -20.92 -5.45 17.55
N PRO A 17 -20.37 -4.21 17.46
CA PRO A 17 -21.18 -2.97 17.48
C PRO A 17 -20.74 -1.82 16.55
N GLU A 18 -21.73 -1.08 16.06
CA GLU A 18 -21.79 0.37 15.88
C GLU A 18 -20.65 1.15 16.58
N GLU A 19 -19.59 1.48 15.83
CA GLU A 19 -18.86 2.72 16.03
C GLU A 19 -19.28 3.64 14.88
N GLU A 20 -19.87 4.77 15.25
CA GLU A 20 -20.07 5.91 14.36
C GLU A 20 -18.68 6.33 13.87
N ILE A 21 -18.37 6.00 12.61
CA ILE A 21 -17.21 6.56 11.93
C ILE A 21 -17.66 7.98 11.54
N ASP A 22 -17.22 8.94 12.35
CA ASP A 22 -17.40 10.37 12.18
C ASP A 22 -17.02 10.78 10.74
N GLU A 23 -17.98 11.38 10.03
CA GLU A 23 -17.91 11.82 8.62
C GLU A 23 -17.01 13.06 8.41
N ASP A 24 -15.85 13.19 9.08
CA ASP A 24 -14.94 14.34 8.90
C ASP A 24 -13.47 13.93 8.82
N GLU A 25 -13.12 13.07 7.87
CA GLU A 25 -11.87 13.22 7.11
C GLU A 25 -12.04 12.47 5.79
N GLU A 26 -12.76 13.08 4.84
CA GLU A 26 -12.46 12.88 3.43
C GLU A 26 -11.01 13.36 3.24
N ILE A 27 -10.04 12.49 3.53
CA ILE A 27 -8.71 12.60 2.96
C ILE A 27 -8.96 12.41 1.47
N ASP A 28 -9.18 13.54 0.82
CA ASP A 28 -9.29 13.69 -0.63
C ASP A 28 -8.17 12.82 -1.23
N GLU A 29 -8.53 11.72 -1.90
CA GLU A 29 -7.56 10.75 -2.45
C GLU A 29 -6.55 11.46 -3.39
N GLU A 30 -6.94 12.61 -3.93
CA GLU A 30 -6.13 13.55 -4.70
C GLU A 30 -5.04 14.26 -3.85
N GLU A 31 -5.29 14.62 -2.58
CA GLU A 31 -4.26 15.12 -1.66
C GLU A 31 -3.25 14.04 -1.24
N GLU A 32 -3.67 12.78 -1.06
CA GLU A 32 -2.77 11.69 -0.67
C GLU A 32 -1.85 11.25 -1.82
N GLU A 33 -2.35 11.16 -3.05
CA GLU A 33 -1.52 10.90 -4.23
C GLU A 33 -0.46 11.99 -4.45
N ASP A 34 -0.80 13.26 -4.19
CA ASP A 34 0.17 14.36 -4.27
C ASP A 34 1.25 14.22 -3.19
N LEU A 35 0.90 13.87 -1.95
CA LEU A 35 1.89 13.64 -0.89
C LEU A 35 2.83 12.48 -1.20
N PHE A 36 2.32 11.40 -1.80
CA PHE A 36 3.14 10.27 -2.22
C PHE A 36 4.08 10.67 -3.36
N ASN A 37 3.56 11.21 -4.46
CA ASN A 37 4.35 11.63 -5.62
C ASN A 37 5.42 12.65 -5.22
N LYS A 38 5.04 13.66 -4.43
CA LYS A 38 5.96 14.68 -3.91
C LYS A 38 7.06 14.08 -3.03
N ARG A 39 6.78 13.01 -2.27
CA ARG A 39 7.82 12.28 -1.53
C ARG A 39 8.79 11.55 -2.46
N ILE A 40 8.29 10.97 -3.54
CA ILE A 40 9.09 10.31 -4.57
C ILE A 40 10.00 11.31 -5.29
N GLU A 41 9.47 12.47 -5.67
CA GLU A 41 10.23 13.55 -6.30
C GLU A 41 11.31 14.09 -5.35
N ASN A 42 10.96 14.37 -4.10
CA ASN A 42 11.89 14.87 -3.09
C ASN A 42 12.97 13.86 -2.67
N SER A 43 12.75 12.56 -2.90
CA SER A 43 13.77 11.53 -2.63
C SER A 43 14.78 11.38 -3.76
N GLY A 44 14.52 11.93 -4.95
CA GLY A 44 15.37 11.72 -6.13
C GLY A 44 15.33 10.28 -6.67
N CYS A 45 14.40 9.44 -6.20
CA CYS A 45 14.16 8.09 -6.71
C CYS A 45 12.97 8.03 -7.68
N SER A 46 12.56 9.18 -8.22
CA SER A 46 11.44 9.30 -9.17
C SER A 46 11.68 8.55 -10.47
N ASN A 47 12.92 8.48 -10.94
CA ASN A 47 13.23 7.75 -12.17
C ASN A 47 12.88 6.25 -12.08
N GLN A 48 13.19 5.60 -10.95
CA GLN A 48 12.84 4.19 -10.72
C GLN A 48 11.34 4.01 -10.49
N HIS A 49 10.68 5.00 -9.93
CA HIS A 49 9.22 5.01 -9.78
C HIS A 49 8.52 5.02 -11.14
N TYR A 50 8.89 5.93 -12.04
CA TYR A 50 8.32 5.98 -13.39
C TYR A 50 8.63 4.72 -14.21
N GLN A 51 9.82 4.12 -14.06
CA GLN A 51 10.12 2.83 -14.71
C GLN A 51 9.21 1.69 -14.23
N LEU A 52 8.86 1.67 -12.94
CA LEU A 52 7.91 0.70 -12.41
C LEU A 52 6.51 0.94 -12.97
N GLN A 53 6.10 2.21 -13.08
CA GLN A 53 4.81 2.61 -13.63
C GLN A 53 4.70 2.27 -15.11
N ASP A 54 5.75 2.56 -15.89
CA ASP A 54 5.86 2.19 -17.30
C ASP A 54 5.77 0.67 -17.50
N CYS A 55 6.51 -0.12 -16.71
CA CYS A 55 6.40 -1.58 -16.78
C CYS A 55 4.99 -2.08 -16.43
N TYR A 56 4.34 -1.46 -15.45
CA TYR A 56 2.96 -1.78 -15.12
C TYR A 56 2.01 -1.39 -16.26
N ASP A 57 2.23 -0.27 -16.93
CA ASP A 57 1.42 0.15 -18.07
C ASP A 57 1.60 -0.75 -19.30
N GLU A 58 2.81 -1.22 -19.56
CA GLU A 58 3.10 -2.16 -20.64
C GLU A 58 2.54 -3.56 -20.38
N LYS A 59 2.75 -4.10 -19.17
CA LYS A 59 2.47 -5.52 -18.87
C LYS A 59 1.16 -5.75 -18.13
N LYS A 60 0.64 -4.72 -17.44
CA LYS A 60 -0.49 -4.75 -16.49
C LYS A 60 -0.35 -5.87 -15.44
N ASP A 61 0.89 -6.27 -15.14
CA ASP A 61 1.22 -7.35 -14.22
C ASP A 61 2.48 -6.98 -13.42
N TRP A 62 2.27 -6.57 -12.17
CA TRP A 62 3.33 -6.14 -11.26
C TRP A 62 4.37 -7.24 -10.95
N ARG A 63 4.00 -8.53 -11.07
CA ARG A 63 4.92 -9.65 -10.81
C ARG A 63 6.05 -9.70 -11.84
N LYS A 64 5.75 -9.29 -13.08
CA LYS A 64 6.73 -9.20 -14.18
C LYS A 64 7.60 -7.94 -14.10
N CYS A 65 7.30 -7.03 -13.18
CA CYS A 65 8.03 -5.79 -12.89
C CYS A 65 8.86 -5.88 -11.60
N SER A 66 9.13 -7.10 -11.10
CA SER A 66 9.91 -7.33 -9.89
C SER A 66 11.29 -6.67 -9.91
N LYS A 67 11.93 -6.62 -11.08
CA LYS A 67 13.25 -5.99 -11.25
C LYS A 67 13.18 -4.48 -11.02
N GLU A 68 12.22 -3.81 -11.64
CA GLU A 68 11.94 -2.39 -11.48
C GLU A 68 11.57 -2.06 -10.01
N MET A 69 10.75 -2.90 -9.37
CA MET A 69 10.43 -2.77 -7.93
C MET A 69 11.68 -2.85 -7.05
N LEU A 70 12.58 -3.80 -7.32
CA LEU A 70 13.82 -3.95 -6.54
C LEU A 70 14.75 -2.75 -6.70
N GLN A 71 14.80 -2.14 -7.89
CA GLN A 71 15.59 -0.94 -8.12
C GLN A 71 15.03 0.25 -7.34
N PHE A 72 13.71 0.46 -7.38
CA PHE A 72 13.04 1.49 -6.61
C PHE A 72 13.27 1.31 -5.10
N LYS A 73 13.11 0.09 -4.59
CA LYS A 73 13.36 -0.23 -3.18
C LYS A 73 14.79 0.12 -2.76
N LYS A 74 15.79 -0.28 -3.54
CA LYS A 74 17.21 0.01 -3.23
C LYS A 74 17.47 1.51 -3.12
N CYS A 75 16.97 2.30 -4.07
CA CYS A 75 17.13 3.74 -4.05
C CYS A 75 16.47 4.36 -2.79
N MET A 76 15.26 3.92 -2.45
CA MET A 76 14.57 4.40 -1.25
C MET A 76 15.28 4.00 0.05
N ASP A 77 15.81 2.77 0.14
CA ASP A 77 16.61 2.33 1.28
C ASP A 77 17.85 3.22 1.48
N GLU A 78 18.52 3.63 0.40
CA GLU A 78 19.65 4.56 0.45
C GLU A 78 19.23 5.96 0.89
N GLN A 79 18.10 6.46 0.39
CA GLN A 79 17.53 7.75 0.80
C GLN A 79 17.15 7.78 2.28
N ILE A 80 16.52 6.72 2.77
CA ILE A 80 16.17 6.59 4.19
C ILE A 80 17.46 6.63 5.03
N LYS A 81 18.49 5.86 4.68
CA LYS A 81 19.79 5.88 5.37
C LYS A 81 20.43 7.27 5.33
N ALA A 82 20.42 7.95 4.19
CA ALA A 82 20.96 9.30 4.05
C ALA A 82 20.21 10.30 4.94
N LYS A 83 18.87 10.25 4.98
CA LYS A 83 18.04 11.09 5.86
C LYS A 83 18.28 10.80 7.34
N HIS A 84 18.41 9.53 7.73
CA HIS A 84 18.76 9.16 9.10
C HIS A 84 20.16 9.65 9.50
N ALA A 85 21.13 9.57 8.60
CA ALA A 85 22.47 10.12 8.84
C ALA A 85 22.45 11.65 8.97
N ALA A 86 21.65 12.35 8.15
CA ALA A 86 21.49 13.80 8.21
C ALA A 86 20.81 14.28 9.50
N LYS A 87 19.83 13.53 10.04
CA LYS A 87 19.15 13.84 11.32
C LYS A 87 19.99 13.57 12.57
N LYS A 88 21.07 12.80 12.47
CA LYS A 88 21.96 12.45 13.60
C LYS A 88 23.13 13.43 13.77
N LYS A 89 23.24 14.43 12.90
CA LYS A 89 24.16 15.56 13.00
C LYS A 89 23.50 16.72 13.73
#